data_AF-A0A519URA8-F1
#
_entry.id   AF-A0A519URA8-F1
#
_cell.length_a   1.000
_cell.length_b   1.000
_cell.length_c   1.000
_cell.angle_alpha   90.00
_cell.angle_beta   90.00
_cell.angle_gamma   90.00
#
_symmetry.space_group_name_H-M   'P 1'
#
loop_
_entity.id
_entity.type
_entity.pdbx_description
1 polymer ?
#
loop_
_entity_poly.entity_id
_entity_poly.type
_entity_poly.pdbx_seq_one_letter_code
_entity_poly.pdbx_strand_id
1 'polypeptide(L)' 'MENNKKKIGKDLQQFIDKFQPSKFKMLDKGIDIRGVNNLHRDILEAKQIIESLNLNLFVSHNAEMLTYGGFEVNYR' A
#
# COMPACT_ATOMS: atom_id res chain seq x y z
N MET A 1 -25.93 -2.97 11.64
CA MET A 1 -24.59 -2.34 11.59
C MET A 1 -23.93 -2.79 10.30
N GLU A 2 -23.77 -1.89 9.33
CA GLU A 2 -23.30 -2.21 7.99
C GLU A 2 -21.86 -2.73 8.00
N ASN A 3 -21.73 -4.05 7.82
CA ASN A 3 -20.46 -4.71 7.54
C ASN A 3 -20.06 -4.44 6.08
N ASN A 4 -19.71 -3.20 5.74
CA ASN A 4 -19.05 -2.87 4.48
C ASN A 4 -17.57 -3.30 4.55
N LYS A 5 -17.32 -4.60 4.70
CA LYS A 5 -16.01 -5.20 4.44
C LYS A 5 -15.78 -5.11 2.93
N LYS A 6 -15.25 -3.99 2.44
CA LYS A 6 -14.75 -3.89 1.07
C LYS A 6 -13.79 -5.04 0.87
N LYS A 7 -14.14 -5.96 -0.03
CA LYS A 7 -13.36 -7.14 -0.32
C LYS A 7 -12.02 -6.68 -0.89
N ILE A 8 -10.94 -6.93 -0.17
CA ILE A 8 -9.58 -6.68 -0.67
C ILE A 8 -9.40 -7.54 -1.92
N GLY A 9 -9.03 -6.89 -3.03
CA GLY A 9 -8.66 -7.58 -4.27
C GLY A 9 -7.42 -8.45 -4.07
N LYS A 10 -7.34 -9.57 -4.81
CA LYS A 10 -6.30 -10.59 -4.66
C LYS A 10 -4.88 -10.03 -4.67
N ASP A 11 -4.59 -9.13 -5.62
CA ASP A 11 -3.26 -8.54 -5.77
C ASP A 11 -2.88 -7.68 -4.56
N LEU A 12 -3.83 -6.89 -4.04
CA LEU A 12 -3.63 -6.07 -2.86
C LEU A 12 -3.43 -6.93 -1.61
N GLN A 13 -4.16 -8.04 -1.49
CA GLN A 13 -3.95 -9.00 -0.39
C GLN A 13 -2.55 -9.61 -0.48
N GLN A 14 -2.14 -10.07 -1.67
CA GLN A 14 -0.83 -10.66 -1.88
C GLN A 14 0.31 -9.66 -1.62
N PHE A 15 0.11 -8.38 -1.98
CA PHE A 15 1.02 -7.30 -1.62
C PHE A 15 1.12 -7.15 -0.10
N ILE A 16 0.00 -7.06 0.62
CA ILE A 16 -0.02 -6.92 2.09
C ILE A 16 0.67 -8.11 2.75
N ASP A 17 0.40 -9.32 2.26
CA ASP A 17 0.98 -10.56 2.79
C ASP A 17 2.51 -10.59 2.59
N LYS A 18 3.02 -9.99 1.51
CA LYS A 18 4.47 -9.95 1.25
C LYS A 18 5.18 -8.78 1.91
N PHE A 19 4.59 -7.59 1.86
CA PHE A 19 5.17 -6.35 2.37
C PHE A 19 5.02 -6.21 3.90
N GLN A 20 4.01 -6.86 4.49
CA GLN A 20 3.74 -6.87 5.94
C GLN A 20 3.77 -5.45 6.58
N PRO A 21 2.97 -4.49 6.07
CA PRO A 21 2.96 -3.14 6.61
C PRO A 21 2.50 -3.13 8.08
N SER A 22 3.26 -2.46 8.96
CA SER A 22 2.94 -2.37 10.39
C SER A 22 1.65 -1.60 10.66
N LYS A 23 1.33 -0.62 9.82
CA LYS A 23 0.11 0.19 9.89
C LYS A 23 -0.32 0.65 8.51
N PHE A 24 -1.58 0.43 8.18
CA PHE A 24 -2.19 0.95 6.96
C PHE A 24 -3.67 1.27 7.14
N LYS A 25 -4.20 2.12 6.27
CA LYS A 25 -5.61 2.45 6.15
C LYS A 25 -6.14 1.91 4.83
N MET A 26 -7.31 1.27 4.87
CA MET A 26 -8.03 0.90 3.65
C MET A 26 -8.56 2.14 2.93
N LEU A 27 -8.33 2.19 1.62
CA LEU A 27 -8.88 3.20 0.71
C LEU A 27 -9.83 2.55 -0.28
N ASP A 28 -10.55 3.37 -1.04
CA ASP A 28 -11.45 2.92 -2.10
C ASP A 28 -10.69 2.29 -3.27
N LYS A 29 -9.45 2.74 -3.51
CA LYS A 29 -8.60 2.32 -4.63
C LYS A 29 -7.36 1.54 -4.19
N GLY A 30 -7.21 1.19 -2.91
CA GLY A 30 -5.96 0.61 -2.41
C GLY A 30 -5.80 0.68 -0.90
N ILE A 31 -4.57 0.88 -0.46
CA ILE A 31 -4.20 1.15 0.93
C ILE A 31 -3.28 2.36 1.03
N ASP A 32 -3.35 3.05 2.17
CA ASP A 32 -2.43 4.09 2.61
C ASP A 32 -1.57 3.52 3.74
N ILE A 33 -0.29 3.32 3.47
CA ILE A 33 0.72 2.85 4.44
C ILE A 33 1.24 4.06 5.22
N ARG A 34 1.26 3.96 6.55
CA ARG A 34 1.50 5.10 7.45
C ARG A 34 2.58 4.82 8.46
N GLY A 35 3.28 5.86 8.92
CA GLY A 35 4.25 5.75 10.00
C GLY A 35 5.52 5.01 9.60
N VAL A 36 5.92 5.16 8.34
CA VAL A 36 7.12 4.58 7.77
C VAL A 36 8.35 5.35 8.26
N ASN A 37 9.33 4.65 8.81
CA ASN A 37 10.58 5.24 9.30
C ASN A 37 11.53 5.62 8.16
N ASN A 38 11.61 4.81 7.10
CA ASN A 38 12.47 5.06 5.94
C ASN A 38 11.64 5.01 4.65
N LEU A 39 10.99 6.14 4.35
CA LEU A 39 10.01 6.20 3.28
C LEU A 39 10.58 5.82 1.91
N HIS A 40 11.79 6.29 1.58
CA HIS A 40 12.41 5.99 0.29
C HIS A 40 12.69 4.49 0.13
N ARG A 41 13.21 3.85 1.20
CA ARG A 41 13.47 2.41 1.19
C ARG A 41 12.17 1.61 1.04
N ASP A 42 11.15 1.93 1.81
CA ASP A 42 9.89 1.19 1.81
C ASP A 42 9.13 1.36 0.49
N ILE A 43 9.18 2.55 -0.14
CA ILE A 43 8.64 2.78 -1.49
C ILE A 43 9.38 1.90 -2.51
N LEU A 44 10.70 1.80 -2.41
CA LEU A 44 11.50 0.98 -3.32
C LEU A 44 11.16 -0.51 -3.16
N GLU A 45 11.07 -0.98 -1.92
CA GLU A 45 10.68 -2.35 -1.59
C GLU A 45 9.26 -2.67 -2.09
N ALA A 46 8.30 -1.77 -1.87
CA ALA A 46 6.94 -1.92 -2.35
C ALA A 46 6.88 -2.05 -3.88
N LYS A 47 7.63 -1.21 -4.61
CA LYS A 47 7.74 -1.30 -6.08
C LYS A 47 8.34 -2.64 -6.52
N GLN A 48 9.42 -3.08 -5.87
CA GLN A 48 10.05 -4.38 -6.16
C GLN A 48 9.12 -5.57 -5.92
N ILE A 49 8.32 -5.55 -4.86
CA ILE A 49 7.31 -6.59 -4.59
C ILE A 49 6.26 -6.62 -5.68
N ILE A 50 5.73 -5.46 -6.07
CA ILE A 50 4.71 -5.34 -7.13
C ILE A 50 5.26 -5.90 -8.45
N GLU A 51 6.49 -5.53 -8.81
CA GLU A 51 7.13 -6.01 -10.04
C GLU A 51 7.45 -7.51 -10.00
N SER A 52 8.08 -7.99 -8.91
CA SER A 52 8.49 -9.40 -8.78
C SER A 52 7.32 -10.38 -8.75
N LEU A 53 6.17 -9.95 -8.23
CA LEU A 53 4.94 -10.75 -8.16
C LEU A 53 3.97 -10.46 -9.32
N ASN A 54 4.34 -9.56 -10.24
CA ASN A 54 3.53 -9.10 -11.37
C ASN A 54 2.10 -8.67 -10.95
N LEU A 55 2.01 -7.88 -9.87
CA LEU A 55 0.74 -7.42 -9.31
C LEU A 55 0.20 -6.23 -10.12
N ASN A 56 -1.12 -6.16 -10.31
CA ASN A 56 -1.79 -5.03 -10.96
C ASN A 56 -1.99 -3.84 -9.99
N LEU A 57 -0.88 -3.40 -9.40
CA LEU A 57 -0.81 -2.31 -8.43
C LEU A 57 0.22 -1.27 -8.86
N PHE A 58 0.17 -0.10 -8.24
CA PHE A 58 1.21 0.92 -8.33
C PHE A 58 1.38 1.66 -7.00
N VAL A 59 2.57 2.23 -6.79
CA VAL A 59 2.88 3.07 -5.64
C VAL A 59 2.69 4.54 -6.00
N SER A 60 1.96 5.28 -5.16
CA SER A 60 1.85 6.75 -5.24
C SER A 60 2.22 7.39 -3.92
N HIS A 61 2.80 8.58 -3.98
CA HIS A 61 3.07 9.41 -2.81
C HIS A 61 2.95 10.88 -3.22
N ASN A 62 2.56 11.74 -2.28
CA ASN A 62 2.50 13.17 -2.48
C ASN A 62 3.12 13.91 -1.28
N ALA A 63 3.26 15.24 -1.38
CA ALA A 63 3.90 16.05 -0.34
C ALA A 63 3.24 15.93 1.04
N GLU A 64 1.92 15.77 1.11
CA GLU A 64 1.19 15.59 2.37
C GLU A 64 1.58 14.26 3.03
N MET A 65 1.72 13.19 2.24
CA MET A 65 2.10 11.86 2.75
C MET A 65 3.52 11.83 3.32
N LEU A 66 4.42 12.68 2.81
CA LEU A 66 5.77 12.81 3.35
C LEU A 66 5.73 13.29 4.81
N THR A 67 4.78 14.16 5.18
CA THR A 67 4.72 14.76 6.52
C THR A 67 4.42 13.74 7.63
N TYR A 68 3.71 12.67 7.31
CA TYR A 68 3.39 11.59 8.24
C TYR A 68 4.14 10.27 7.95
N GLY A 69 5.11 10.31 7.03
CA GLY A 69 5.87 9.15 6.60
C GLY A 69 4.96 8.08 5.99
N GLY A 70 4.30 8.41 4.88
CA GLY A 70 3.37 7.48 4.23
C GLY A 70 3.44 7.49 2.71
N PHE A 71 2.82 6.46 2.13
CA PHE A 71 2.63 6.29 0.71
C PHE A 71 1.43 5.36 0.47
N GLU A 72 0.88 5.41 -0.73
CA GLU A 72 -0.24 4.58 -1.13
C GLU A 72 0.19 3.46 -2.07
N VAL A 73 -0.55 2.36 -2.00
CA VAL A 73 -0.51 1.26 -2.97
C VAL A 73 -1.91 1.09 -3.52
N ASN A 74 -2.06 1.40 -4.81
CA ASN A 74 -3.35 1.51 -5.48
C ASN A 74 -3.48 0.51 -6.64
N TYR A 75 -4.71 0.12 -6.97
CA TYR A 75 -5.01 -0.62 -8.20
C TYR A 75 -4.72 0.24 -9.43
N ARG A 76 -4.06 -0.34 -10.45
CA ARG A 76 -3.84 0.32 -11.74
C ARG A 76 -5.15 0.64 -12.46
#